data_AF-A0A925QMN5-F1
#
_entry.id   AF-A0A925QMN5-F1
#
_cell.length_a   1.000
_cell.length_b   1.000
_cell.length_c   1.000
_cell.angle_alpha   90.00
_cell.angle_beta   90.00
_cell.angle_gamma   90.00
#
_symmetry.space_group_name_H-M   'P 1'
#
loop_
_entity.id
_entity.type
_entity.pdbx_description
1 polymer ?
#
loop_
_entity_poly.entity_id
_entity_poly.type
_entity_poly.pdbx_seq_one_letter_code
_entity_poly.pdbx_strand_id
1 'polypeptide(L)'
;MTPDLFPATAVPRLGRRHNIAVGTCSWIDPSLIKAGTFYPRGCSSAQARLRHYASVFPVVEVDSSYYAMPSARNSALWVERTPAEFRFNVKAFRLLTGHQTAPASFPPDLQAELPPLRGGRKNHYYAEVPEAVRQELWRRFIEAIAPLRDAGKLTAVHFQFA
;
A
#
# COMPACT_ATOMS: atom_id res chain seq x y z
N MET A 1 -7.76 30.17 -7.48
CA MET A 1 -7.61 29.11 -8.50
C MET A 1 -6.12 28.78 -8.62
N THR A 2 -5.68 27.67 -8.04
CA THR A 2 -4.34 27.13 -8.31
C THR A 2 -4.36 26.57 -9.73
N PRO A 3 -3.47 27.01 -10.64
CA PRO A 3 -3.42 26.41 -11.98
C PRO A 3 -3.07 24.93 -11.85
N ASP A 4 -3.74 24.11 -12.66
CA ASP A 4 -3.50 22.68 -12.71
C ASP A 4 -2.07 22.46 -13.22
N LEU A 5 -1.15 22.08 -12.33
CA LEU A 5 0.28 21.95 -12.62
C LEU A 5 0.60 20.78 -13.56
N PHE A 6 -0.43 20.07 -14.02
CA PHE A 6 -0.32 18.90 -14.88
C PHE A 6 -1.28 19.05 -16.07
N PRO A 7 -0.92 19.83 -17.10
CA PRO A 7 -1.67 19.81 -18.35
C PRO A 7 -1.75 18.36 -18.86
N ALA A 8 -2.91 17.99 -19.40
CA ALA A 8 -3.21 16.65 -19.93
C ALA A 8 -2.42 16.29 -21.21
N THR A 9 -1.20 16.81 -21.38
CA THR A 9 -0.28 16.33 -22.39
C THR A 9 0.20 14.94 -21.98
N ALA A 10 -0.25 13.95 -22.74
CA ALA A 10 0.02 12.54 -22.57
C ALA A 10 1.54 12.28 -22.53
N VAL A 11 2.12 12.26 -21.34
CA VAL A 11 3.35 11.50 -21.11
C VAL A 11 3.02 10.07 -21.56
N PRO A 12 3.77 9.47 -22.50
CA PRO A 12 3.54 8.09 -22.88
C PRO A 12 3.56 7.25 -21.60
N ARG A 13 2.47 6.54 -21.29
CA ARG A 13 2.41 5.67 -20.10
C ARG A 13 3.50 4.62 -20.29
N LEU A 14 4.63 4.80 -19.59
CA LEU A 14 5.88 4.07 -19.82
C LEU A 14 5.76 2.57 -19.52
N GLY A 15 4.61 2.13 -19.00
CA GLY A 15 4.38 0.78 -18.52
C GLY A 15 3.21 0.01 -19.13
N ARG A 16 2.55 0.42 -20.23
CA ARG A 16 1.57 -0.49 -20.90
C ARG A 16 2.05 -0.90 -22.28
N ARG A 17 2.29 -2.20 -22.47
CA ARG A 17 2.44 -2.83 -23.80
C ARG A 17 1.53 -4.05 -23.87
N HIS A 18 0.51 -4.00 -24.72
CA HIS A 18 -0.52 -5.04 -24.81
C HIS A 18 -1.13 -5.37 -23.44
N ASN A 19 -0.98 -6.61 -22.98
CA ASN A 19 -1.45 -7.13 -21.69
C ASN A 19 -0.39 -7.04 -20.57
N ILE A 20 0.74 -6.37 -20.79
CA ILE A 20 1.80 -6.19 -19.80
C ILE A 20 1.71 -4.79 -19.19
N ALA A 21 1.56 -4.74 -17.87
CA ALA A 21 1.63 -3.53 -17.06
C ALA A 21 2.92 -3.52 -16.22
N VAL A 22 3.72 -2.46 -16.33
CA VAL A 22 4.98 -2.26 -15.61
C VAL A 22 4.84 -1.11 -14.62
N GLY A 23 5.35 -1.31 -13.41
CA GLY A 23 5.40 -0.32 -12.34
C GLY A 23 6.49 -0.69 -11.35
N THR A 24 6.45 -0.08 -10.18
CA THR A 24 7.42 -0.27 -9.09
C THR A 24 6.72 -0.72 -7.82
N CYS A 25 7.50 -1.29 -6.89
CA CYS A 25 7.08 -1.42 -5.51
C CYS A 25 7.27 -0.06 -4.83
N SER A 26 6.16 0.58 -4.44
CA SER A 26 6.11 1.95 -3.90
C SER A 26 6.28 3.09 -4.94
N TRP A 27 5.60 4.20 -4.68
CA TRP A 27 5.78 5.50 -5.32
C TRP A 27 6.46 6.52 -4.40
N ILE A 28 6.77 6.17 -3.15
CA ILE A 28 7.51 7.04 -2.22
C ILE A 28 8.79 6.38 -1.73
N ASP A 29 9.31 5.42 -2.50
CA ASP A 29 10.59 4.80 -2.19
C ASP A 29 11.70 5.87 -2.07
N PRO A 30 12.53 5.84 -1.01
CA PRO A 30 13.57 6.83 -0.82
C PRO A 30 14.57 6.90 -1.96
N SER A 31 14.88 5.80 -2.66
CA SER A 31 15.79 5.83 -3.80
C SER A 31 15.17 6.55 -5.01
N LEU A 32 13.88 6.31 -5.26
CA LEU A 32 13.13 7.01 -6.32
C LEU A 32 13.04 8.52 -6.05
N ILE A 33 12.84 8.91 -4.78
CA ILE A 33 12.82 10.32 -4.38
C ILE A 33 14.21 10.94 -4.48
N LYS A 34 15.25 10.27 -3.96
CA LYS A 34 16.63 10.77 -3.93
C LYS A 34 17.25 10.89 -5.33
N ALA A 35 16.80 10.09 -6.29
CA ALA A 35 17.24 10.21 -7.68
C ALA A 35 17.02 11.63 -8.24
N GLY A 36 16.03 12.38 -7.72
CA GLY A 36 15.82 13.80 -8.04
C GLY A 36 15.39 14.09 -9.48
N THR A 37 15.26 13.06 -10.33
CA THR A 37 14.95 13.16 -11.76
C THR A 37 13.52 12.75 -12.09
N PHE A 38 12.90 11.90 -11.26
CA PHE A 38 11.55 11.39 -11.52
C PHE A 38 10.46 12.39 -11.11
N TYR A 39 10.53 12.92 -9.89
CA TYR A 39 9.52 13.85 -9.37
C TYR A 39 9.85 15.30 -9.75
N PRO A 40 8.90 16.05 -10.37
CA PRO A 40 9.09 17.48 -10.65
C PRO A 40 9.37 18.29 -9.38
N ARG A 41 10.04 19.44 -9.53
CA ARG A 41 10.24 20.39 -8.42
C ARG A 41 8.89 20.77 -7.80
N GLY A 42 8.81 20.76 -6.48
CA GLY A 42 7.58 21.02 -5.73
C GLY A 42 6.69 19.78 -5.52
N CYS A 43 6.97 18.63 -6.14
CA CYS A 43 6.24 17.38 -5.94
C CYS A 43 6.70 16.64 -4.66
N SER A 44 6.45 17.25 -3.49
CA SER A 44 6.95 16.75 -2.19
C SER A 44 5.91 16.01 -1.35
N SER A 45 4.61 16.29 -1.53
CA SER A 45 3.56 15.62 -0.76
C SER A 45 3.26 14.22 -1.29
N ALA A 46 2.80 13.32 -0.41
CA ALA A 46 2.39 11.97 -0.80
C ALA A 46 1.29 11.97 -1.88
N GLN A 47 0.37 12.95 -1.82
CA GLN A 47 -0.66 13.16 -2.83
C GLN A 47 -0.06 13.57 -4.18
N ALA A 48 0.82 14.59 -4.19
CA ALA A 48 1.43 15.07 -5.43
C ALA A 48 2.25 13.96 -6.10
N ARG A 49 3.02 13.21 -5.30
CA ARG A 49 3.81 12.08 -5.79
C ARG A 49 2.96 10.98 -6.38
N LEU A 50 1.85 10.59 -5.73
CA LEU A 50 0.96 9.57 -6.29
C LEU A 50 0.33 10.03 -7.61
N ARG A 51 -0.14 11.29 -7.70
CA ARG A 51 -0.70 11.86 -8.94
C ARG A 51 0.33 11.83 -10.07
N HIS A 52 1.56 12.27 -9.79
CA HIS A 52 2.63 12.25 -10.77
C HIS A 52 3.02 10.82 -11.17
N TYR A 53 3.20 9.92 -10.21
CA TYR A 53 3.51 8.53 -10.48
C TYR A 53 2.48 7.89 -11.41
N ALA A 54 1.19 8.12 -11.15
CA ALA A 54 0.08 7.57 -11.92
C ALA A 54 -0.11 8.21 -13.30
N SER A 55 0.58 9.31 -13.61
CA SER A 55 0.65 9.84 -14.98
C SER A 55 1.72 9.13 -15.82
N VAL A 56 2.72 8.49 -15.18
CA VAL A 56 3.83 7.81 -15.85
C VAL A 56 3.60 6.30 -15.93
N PHE A 57 3.24 5.66 -14.82
CA PHE A 57 3.03 4.21 -14.73
C PHE A 57 1.55 3.86 -14.61
N PRO A 58 1.11 2.72 -15.17
CA PRO A 58 -0.28 2.25 -15.06
C PRO A 58 -0.58 1.41 -13.81
N VAL A 59 0.42 0.99 -13.05
CA VAL A 59 0.27 0.08 -11.91
C VAL A 59 1.32 0.39 -10.84
N VAL A 60 0.99 0.10 -9.59
CA VAL A 60 1.93 0.13 -8.46
C VAL A 60 1.65 -0.98 -7.47
N GLU A 61 2.68 -1.46 -6.79
CA GLU A 61 2.51 -2.29 -5.58
C GLU A 61 2.56 -1.41 -4.33
N VAL A 62 1.54 -1.55 -3.48
CA VAL A 62 1.52 -1.04 -2.11
C VAL A 62 2.25 -2.04 -1.22
N ASP A 63 3.55 -1.81 -1.00
CA ASP A 63 4.38 -2.66 -0.13
C ASP A 63 4.34 -2.19 1.34
N SER A 64 3.97 -0.93 1.60
CA SER A 64 3.85 -0.40 2.96
C SER A 64 2.83 -1.15 3.84
N SER A 65 1.82 -1.77 3.22
CA SER A 65 0.82 -2.59 3.91
C SER A 65 1.39 -3.84 4.56
N TYR A 66 2.58 -4.29 4.13
CA TYR A 66 3.32 -5.35 4.81
C TYR A 66 3.74 -4.94 6.23
N TYR A 67 4.11 -3.67 6.42
CA TYR A 67 4.63 -3.16 7.70
C TYR A 67 3.55 -2.60 8.63
N ALA A 68 2.50 -2.01 8.06
CA ALA A 68 1.39 -1.44 8.82
C ALA A 68 0.10 -1.55 8.01
N MET A 69 -1.01 -1.93 8.66
CA MET A 69 -2.27 -2.06 7.94
C MET A 69 -2.71 -0.72 7.30
N PRO A 70 -3.14 -0.73 6.03
CA PRO A 70 -3.74 0.45 5.44
C PRO A 70 -5.09 0.75 6.10
N SER A 71 -5.62 1.94 5.86
CA SER A 71 -7.00 2.30 6.22
C SER A 71 -7.85 2.41 4.96
N ALA A 72 -9.16 2.13 5.08
CA ALA A 72 -10.10 2.29 3.99
C ALA A 72 -10.09 3.73 3.44
N ARG A 73 -9.95 4.72 4.34
CA ARG A 73 -9.79 6.13 3.96
C ARG A 73 -8.59 6.36 3.05
N ASN A 74 -7.42 5.79 3.37
CA ASN A 74 -6.23 5.94 2.53
C ASN A 74 -6.43 5.32 1.15
N SER A 75 -7.05 4.13 1.09
CA SER A 75 -7.39 3.47 -0.17
C SER A 75 -8.37 4.26 -1.02
N ALA A 76 -9.42 4.83 -0.42
CA ALA A 76 -10.35 5.72 -1.11
C ALA A 76 -9.63 6.95 -1.70
N LEU A 77 -8.75 7.57 -0.91
CA LEU A 77 -7.92 8.68 -1.40
C LEU A 77 -6.99 8.25 -2.54
N TRP A 78 -6.47 7.02 -2.55
CA TRP A 78 -5.68 6.51 -3.68
C TRP A 78 -6.52 6.33 -4.95
N VAL A 79 -7.77 5.89 -4.82
CA VAL A 79 -8.73 5.82 -5.93
C VAL A 79 -8.94 7.21 -6.53
N GLU A 80 -9.24 8.21 -5.71
CA GLU A 80 -9.49 9.60 -6.15
C GLU A 80 -8.28 10.27 -6.82
N ARG A 81 -7.08 9.86 -6.44
CA ARG A 81 -5.82 10.49 -6.89
C ARG A 81 -5.22 9.85 -8.14
N THR A 82 -5.84 8.81 -8.68
CA THR A 82 -5.30 8.05 -9.82
C THR A 82 -6.32 7.93 -10.96
N PRO A 83 -5.89 7.82 -12.23
CA PRO A 83 -6.79 7.58 -13.36
C PRO A 83 -7.63 6.31 -13.20
N ALA A 84 -8.76 6.23 -13.89
CA ALA A 84 -9.67 5.08 -13.82
C ALA A 84 -9.00 3.75 -14.21
N GLU A 85 -8.05 3.78 -15.15
CA GLU A 85 -7.34 2.58 -15.62
C GLU A 85 -6.10 2.25 -14.79
N PHE A 86 -5.74 3.07 -13.79
CA PHE A 86 -4.63 2.79 -12.90
C PHE A 86 -4.97 1.59 -12.00
N ARG A 87 -3.95 0.79 -11.69
CA ARG A 87 -4.11 -0.47 -10.95
C ARG A 87 -3.22 -0.51 -9.72
N PHE A 88 -3.69 -1.18 -8.68
CA PHE A 88 -2.97 -1.42 -7.44
C PHE A 88 -2.84 -2.92 -7.20
N ASN A 89 -1.63 -3.33 -6.87
CA ASN A 89 -1.38 -4.57 -6.13
C ASN A 89 -1.16 -4.19 -4.67
N VAL A 90 -1.68 -4.98 -3.74
CA VAL A 90 -1.50 -4.71 -2.30
C VAL A 90 -0.81 -5.90 -1.66
N LYS A 91 0.28 -5.66 -0.94
CA LYS A 91 0.94 -6.71 -0.18
C LYS A 91 0.19 -6.98 1.12
N ALA A 92 -0.04 -8.25 1.44
CA ALA A 92 -0.72 -8.61 2.68
C ALA A 92 0.11 -8.18 3.90
N PHE A 93 -0.58 -7.81 4.99
CA PHE A 93 0.06 -7.48 6.25
C PHE A 93 0.90 -8.66 6.75
N ARG A 94 2.14 -8.41 7.17
CA ARG A 94 3.17 -9.44 7.42
C ARG A 94 2.71 -10.61 8.30
N LEU A 95 1.89 -10.36 9.32
CA LEU A 95 1.38 -11.42 10.18
C LEU A 95 0.52 -12.41 9.39
N LEU A 96 -0.30 -11.92 8.45
CA LEU A 96 -1.19 -12.72 7.61
C LEU A 96 -0.44 -13.59 6.60
N THR A 97 0.86 -13.36 6.43
CA THR A 97 1.73 -14.16 5.57
C THR A 97 2.71 -15.05 6.35
N GLY A 98 2.49 -15.22 7.65
CA GLY A 98 3.27 -16.11 8.51
C GLY A 98 4.56 -15.50 9.08
N HIS A 99 4.86 -14.23 8.79
CA HIS A 99 6.05 -13.58 9.31
C HIS A 99 5.86 -13.13 10.77
N GLN A 100 6.92 -13.26 11.57
CA GLN A 100 6.95 -12.73 12.94
C GLN A 100 6.67 -11.22 12.95
N THR A 101 5.88 -10.74 13.90
CA THR A 101 5.40 -9.35 13.93
C THR A 101 5.58 -8.74 15.32
N ALA A 102 6.22 -7.57 15.40
CA ALA A 102 6.40 -6.85 16.65
C ALA A 102 5.05 -6.29 17.14
N PRO A 103 4.80 -6.21 18.46
CA PRO A 103 3.56 -5.65 19.01
C PRO A 103 3.21 -4.27 18.45
N ALA A 104 4.21 -3.40 18.28
CA ALA A 104 4.03 -2.04 17.77
C ALA A 104 3.51 -1.97 16.32
N SER A 105 3.58 -3.06 15.55
CA SER A 105 3.06 -3.12 14.18
C SER A 105 1.57 -3.48 14.10
N PHE A 106 0.97 -3.94 15.21
CA PHE A 106 -0.47 -4.19 15.30
C PHE A 106 -1.23 -2.86 15.48
N PRO A 107 -2.52 -2.77 15.07
CA PRO A 107 -3.37 -1.65 15.40
C PRO A 107 -3.33 -1.34 16.90
N PRO A 108 -3.18 -0.06 17.31
CA PRO A 108 -3.00 0.30 18.71
C PRO A 108 -4.03 -0.30 19.66
N ASP A 109 -5.29 -0.38 19.23
CA ASP A 109 -6.40 -0.91 20.00
C ASP A 109 -6.36 -2.45 20.16
N LEU A 110 -5.60 -3.16 19.32
CA LEU A 110 -5.43 -4.62 19.43
C LEU A 110 -4.14 -5.01 20.17
N GLN A 111 -3.26 -4.06 20.49
CA GLN A 111 -1.98 -4.36 21.16
C GLN A 111 -2.19 -4.88 22.58
N ALA A 112 -3.21 -4.41 23.29
CA ALA A 112 -3.54 -4.85 24.64
C ALA A 112 -4.07 -6.30 24.70
N GLU A 113 -4.60 -6.81 23.58
CA GLU A 113 -5.13 -8.16 23.45
C GLU A 113 -4.04 -9.19 23.11
N LEU A 114 -2.80 -8.74 22.89
CA LEU A 114 -1.69 -9.63 22.58
C LEU A 114 -1.21 -10.35 23.85
N PRO A 115 -0.91 -11.65 23.77
CA PRO A 115 -0.35 -12.38 24.90
C PRO A 115 1.01 -11.78 25.29
N PRO A 116 1.43 -11.85 26.57
CA PRO A 116 2.73 -11.35 26.96
C PRO A 116 3.85 -12.13 26.27
N LEU A 117 4.83 -11.42 25.73
CA LEU A 117 6.04 -12.04 25.19
C LEU A 117 6.87 -12.63 26.34
N ARG A 118 7.34 -13.87 26.17
CA ARG A 118 8.15 -14.61 27.14
C ARG A 118 9.53 -14.94 26.59
N GLY A 119 10.51 -15.08 27.47
CA GLY A 119 11.86 -15.55 27.11
C GLY A 119 12.66 -14.59 26.24
N GLY A 120 12.48 -13.27 26.43
CA GLY A 120 13.22 -12.25 25.66
C GLY A 120 12.80 -12.10 24.20
N ARG A 121 11.73 -12.79 23.77
CA ARG A 121 11.18 -12.65 22.41
C ARG A 121 10.63 -11.24 22.19
N LYS A 122 10.76 -10.76 20.94
CA LYS A 122 10.32 -9.41 20.53
C LYS A 122 9.09 -9.40 19.62
N ASN A 123 8.68 -10.56 19.13
CA ASN A 123 7.67 -10.70 18.08
C ASN A 123 6.68 -11.81 18.40
N HIS A 124 5.46 -11.66 17.88
CA HIS A 124 4.42 -12.67 17.83
C HIS A 124 4.46 -13.44 16.52
N TYR A 125 4.10 -14.72 16.57
CA TYR A 125 3.85 -15.56 15.40
C TYR A 125 2.34 -15.76 15.21
N TYR A 126 1.91 -15.98 13.97
CA TYR A 126 0.48 -16.08 13.63
C TYR A 126 -0.29 -17.06 14.54
N ALA A 127 0.25 -18.27 14.74
CA ALA A 127 -0.40 -19.31 15.56
C ALA A 127 -0.55 -18.93 17.05
N GLU A 128 0.25 -17.97 17.54
CA GLU A 128 0.22 -17.53 18.93
C GLU A 128 -0.72 -16.34 19.16
N VAL A 129 -1.14 -15.66 18.09
CA VAL A 129 -2.06 -14.53 18.18
C VAL A 129 -3.48 -15.07 18.40
N PRO A 130 -4.23 -14.55 19.39
CA PRO A 130 -5.60 -14.97 19.66
C PRO A 130 -6.46 -14.94 18.39
N GLU A 131 -7.33 -15.93 18.23
CA GLU A 131 -8.19 -16.07 17.05
C GLU A 131 -9.01 -14.79 16.80
N ALA A 132 -9.59 -14.19 17.85
CA ALA A 132 -10.34 -12.95 17.73
C ALA A 132 -9.51 -11.80 17.12
N VAL A 133 -8.25 -11.65 17.54
CA VAL A 133 -7.33 -10.65 16.99
C VAL A 133 -7.00 -10.99 15.54
N ARG A 134 -6.76 -12.26 15.20
CA ARG A 134 -6.50 -12.68 13.81
C ARG A 134 -7.69 -12.38 12.90
N GLN A 135 -8.91 -12.69 13.33
CA GLN A 135 -10.14 -12.39 12.58
C GLN A 135 -10.31 -10.90 12.36
N GLU A 136 -10.05 -10.10 13.39
CA GLU A 136 -10.15 -8.64 13.30
C GLU A 136 -9.10 -8.04 12.35
N LEU A 137 -7.87 -8.57 12.34
CA LEU A 137 -6.85 -8.17 11.38
C LEU A 137 -7.27 -8.50 9.93
N TRP A 138 -7.84 -9.69 9.70
CA TRP A 138 -8.38 -10.06 8.39
C TRP A 138 -9.53 -9.15 7.96
N ARG A 139 -10.50 -8.91 8.85
CA ARG A 139 -11.64 -8.01 8.59
C ARG A 139 -11.15 -6.62 8.21
N ARG A 140 -10.27 -6.02 9.02
CA ARG A 140 -9.69 -4.70 8.77
C ARG A 140 -8.89 -4.64 7.49
N PHE A 141 -8.11 -5.66 7.17
CA PHE A 141 -7.35 -5.71 5.92
C PHE A 141 -8.28 -5.73 4.70
N ILE A 142 -9.33 -6.56 4.72
CA ILE A 142 -10.33 -6.63 3.66
C ILE A 142 -11.06 -5.30 3.50
N GLU A 143 -11.49 -4.67 4.59
CA GLU A 143 -12.13 -3.35 4.58
C GLU A 143 -11.19 -2.27 4.07
N ALA A 144 -9.92 -2.33 4.46
CA ALA A 144 -8.95 -1.34 4.05
C ALA A 144 -8.70 -1.37 2.54
N ILE A 145 -8.77 -2.52 1.88
CA ILE A 145 -8.58 -2.63 0.42
C ILE A 145 -9.91 -2.60 -0.37
N ALA A 146 -11.05 -2.67 0.30
CA ALA A 146 -12.37 -2.65 -0.33
C ALA A 146 -12.55 -1.46 -1.30
N PRO A 147 -12.15 -0.21 -0.99
CA PRO A 147 -12.30 0.89 -1.94
C PRO A 147 -11.56 0.67 -3.27
N LEU A 148 -10.40 0.00 -3.24
CA LEU A 148 -9.66 -0.35 -4.47
C LEU A 148 -10.41 -1.42 -5.27
N ARG A 149 -10.95 -2.44 -4.59
CA ARG A 149 -11.76 -3.50 -5.19
C ARG A 149 -13.02 -2.93 -5.83
N ASP A 150 -13.78 -2.14 -5.06
CA ASP A 150 -15.09 -1.61 -5.45
C ASP A 150 -14.95 -0.61 -6.62
N ALA A 151 -13.82 0.10 -6.70
CA ALA A 151 -13.49 0.97 -7.83
C ALA A 151 -12.90 0.22 -9.06
N GLY A 152 -12.76 -1.11 -9.00
CA GLY A 152 -12.16 -1.92 -10.07
C GLY A 152 -10.66 -1.67 -10.28
N LYS A 153 -9.97 -1.15 -9.26
CA LYS A 153 -8.54 -0.81 -9.30
C LYS A 153 -7.63 -1.81 -8.58
N LEU A 154 -8.16 -2.67 -7.72
CA LEU A 154 -7.39 -3.77 -7.11
C LEU A 154 -7.19 -4.90 -8.13
N THR A 155 -5.94 -5.27 -8.40
CA THR A 155 -5.61 -6.34 -9.36
C THR A 155 -5.15 -7.62 -8.66
N ALA A 156 -4.33 -7.50 -7.62
CA ALA A 156 -3.84 -8.64 -6.85
C ALA A 156 -3.61 -8.30 -5.38
N VAL A 157 -3.70 -9.32 -4.53
CA VAL A 157 -3.16 -9.30 -3.16
C VAL A 157 -1.96 -10.23 -3.12
N HIS A 158 -0.79 -9.68 -2.78
CA HIS A 158 0.47 -10.41 -2.77
C HIS A 158 0.73 -11.02 -1.39
N PHE A 159 0.78 -12.36 -1.33
CA PHE A 159 1.18 -13.14 -0.16
C PHE A 159 2.62 -13.62 -0.30
N GLN A 160 3.54 -12.94 0.39
CA GLN A 160 4.92 -13.41 0.55
C GLN A 160 4.97 -14.29 1.80
N PHE A 161 5.05 -15.61 1.64
CA PHE A 161 5.14 -16.55 2.78
C PHE A 161 6.54 -16.56 3.40
N ALA A 162 6.57 -16.81 4.73
CA ALA A 162 7.79 -16.86 5.55
C ALA A 162 8.58 -18.15 5.38
#